data_AF-A0A8R1J277-F1
#
_entry.id   AF-A0A8R1J277-F1
#
_cell.length_a   1.000
_cell.length_b   1.000
_cell.length_c   1.000
_cell.angle_alpha   90.00
_cell.angle_beta   90.00
_cell.angle_gamma   90.00
#
_symmetry.space_group_name_H-M   'P 1'
#
loop_
_entity.id
_entity.type
_entity.pdbx_description
1 polymer ?
#
loop_
_entity_poly.entity_id
_entity_poly.type
_entity_poly.pdbx_seq_one_letter_code
_entity_poly.pdbx_strand_id
1 'polypeptide(L)'
;KRQHSAFWKNLNGRIWDGKVEILKALTKTFIAGGDQFKQTLQPNETDEIVKVLRREAGKKNVDYACAGLSTLAAWSVITGDVESAHWLAEKVAENISKLTGNRDGDESDDAMEGLSNAEKEIRVAQLITPNLTALALSLPTFNSAEQAEKSLELVAEYVKNPLIAWKSKQFFFVELAATVEKWLPELPVNASKLVDNLLDEAEEMCTLQRKTVAADALQILLRMQEKSQKFGVDWSLVADRASRGTAGQTTGLANRFESRMETE
;
A
#
# COMPACT_ATOMS: atom_id res chain seq x y z
N LYS A 1 -20.70 -5.71 -25.99
CA LYS A 1 -19.60 -6.15 -26.90
C LYS A 1 -18.73 -4.99 -27.44
N ARG A 2 -19.27 -3.89 -28.01
CA ARG A 2 -18.43 -2.77 -28.53
C ARG A 2 -17.97 -1.74 -27.49
N GLN A 3 -18.68 -1.59 -26.37
CA GLN A 3 -18.42 -0.51 -25.40
C GLN A 3 -17.16 -0.72 -24.53
N HIS A 4 -16.88 -1.95 -24.08
CA HIS A 4 -15.68 -2.24 -23.26
C HIS A 4 -14.38 -2.03 -24.05
N SER A 5 -14.31 -2.55 -25.29
CA SER A 5 -13.18 -2.32 -26.20
C SER A 5 -12.96 -0.83 -26.53
N ALA A 6 -14.03 -0.03 -26.65
CA ALA A 6 -13.91 1.40 -26.90
C ALA A 6 -13.36 2.17 -25.69
N PHE A 7 -13.74 1.75 -24.47
CA PHE A 7 -13.26 2.36 -23.24
C PHE A 7 -11.74 2.17 -23.04
N TRP A 8 -11.22 0.96 -23.23
CA TRP A 8 -9.79 0.69 -23.13
C TRP A 8 -8.99 1.39 -24.24
N LYS A 9 -9.57 1.50 -25.43
CA LYS A 9 -9.01 2.32 -26.52
C LYS A 9 -8.97 3.82 -26.18
N ASN A 10 -9.91 4.33 -25.40
CA ASN A 10 -9.90 5.73 -24.95
C ASN A 10 -8.84 6.01 -23.86
N LEU A 11 -8.55 5.02 -23.01
CA LEU A 11 -7.38 5.07 -22.14
C LEU A 11 -6.07 5.01 -22.94
N ASN A 12 -6.10 4.32 -24.09
CA ASN A 12 -5.03 4.26 -25.09
C ASN A 12 -4.92 5.54 -25.95
N GLY A 13 -4.39 6.63 -25.38
CA GLY A 13 -4.24 7.91 -26.10
C GLY A 13 -3.54 9.02 -25.30
N ARG A 14 -3.66 10.28 -25.76
CA ARG A 14 -3.06 11.47 -25.10
C ARG A 14 -3.50 11.62 -23.64
N ILE A 15 -2.65 12.28 -22.84
CA ILE A 15 -2.90 12.72 -21.46
C ILE A 15 -4.00 13.79 -21.48
N TRP A 16 -5.05 13.65 -20.66
CA TRP A 16 -6.09 14.67 -20.42
C TRP A 16 -6.83 14.40 -19.09
N ASP A 17 -7.12 15.44 -18.31
CA ASP A 17 -7.39 15.34 -16.86
C ASP A 17 -8.47 14.33 -16.45
N GLY A 18 -9.55 14.19 -17.23
CA GLY A 18 -10.59 13.21 -16.90
C GLY A 18 -10.16 11.74 -17.04
N LYS A 19 -8.99 11.43 -17.63
CA LYS A 19 -8.41 10.07 -17.53
C LYS A 19 -8.04 9.69 -16.11
N VAL A 20 -7.53 10.64 -15.31
CA VAL A 20 -7.21 10.38 -13.90
C VAL A 20 -8.48 10.02 -13.14
N GLU A 21 -9.58 10.75 -13.38
CA GLU A 21 -10.86 10.46 -12.76
C GLU A 21 -11.48 9.14 -13.24
N ILE A 22 -11.30 8.80 -14.53
CA ILE A 22 -11.67 7.49 -15.06
C ILE A 22 -10.90 6.36 -14.37
N LEU A 23 -9.58 6.49 -14.21
CA LEU A 23 -8.75 5.50 -13.51
C LEU A 23 -9.18 5.35 -12.04
N LYS A 24 -9.41 6.46 -11.32
CA LYS A 24 -9.95 6.41 -9.95
C LYS A 24 -11.33 5.73 -9.88
N ALA A 25 -12.21 6.00 -10.84
CA ALA A 25 -13.52 5.35 -10.93
C ALA A 25 -13.37 3.85 -11.22
N LEU A 26 -12.43 3.44 -12.07
CA LEU A 26 -12.12 2.04 -12.33
C LEU A 26 -11.61 1.33 -11.08
N THR A 27 -10.67 1.93 -10.34
CA THR A 27 -10.18 1.36 -9.06
C THR A 27 -11.35 1.05 -8.14
N LYS A 28 -12.27 2.01 -7.93
CA LYS A 28 -13.47 1.81 -7.11
C LYS A 28 -14.39 0.72 -7.69
N THR A 29 -14.53 0.66 -9.01
CA THR A 29 -15.36 -0.34 -9.68
C THR A 29 -14.78 -1.75 -9.54
N PHE A 30 -13.46 -1.91 -9.64
CA PHE A 30 -12.79 -3.20 -9.42
C PHE A 30 -12.94 -3.65 -7.97
N ILE A 31 -12.69 -2.75 -7.01
CA ILE A 31 -12.84 -3.06 -5.58
C ILE A 31 -14.29 -3.43 -5.24
N ALA A 32 -15.28 -2.72 -5.78
CA ALA A 32 -16.69 -2.99 -5.52
C ALA A 32 -17.21 -4.23 -6.27
N GLY A 33 -16.73 -4.49 -7.48
CA GLY A 33 -17.16 -5.60 -8.32
C GLY A 33 -16.55 -6.94 -7.93
N GLY A 34 -15.33 -6.93 -7.37
CA GLY A 34 -14.64 -8.14 -6.88
C GLY A 34 -14.66 -9.30 -7.89
N ASP A 35 -14.95 -10.51 -7.40
CA ASP A 35 -14.99 -11.73 -8.21
C ASP A 35 -16.05 -11.71 -9.32
N GLN A 36 -17.13 -10.93 -9.17
CA GLN A 36 -18.15 -10.82 -10.22
C GLN A 36 -17.57 -10.17 -11.48
N PHE A 37 -16.60 -9.25 -11.32
CA PHE A 37 -15.92 -8.65 -12.46
C PHE A 37 -15.14 -9.70 -13.25
N LYS A 38 -14.44 -10.61 -12.56
CA LYS A 38 -13.66 -11.72 -13.17
C LYS A 38 -14.53 -12.64 -14.03
N GLN A 39 -15.76 -12.91 -13.63
CA GLN A 39 -16.69 -13.77 -14.37
C GLN A 39 -17.16 -13.16 -15.69
N THR A 40 -17.04 -11.84 -15.84
CA THR A 40 -17.50 -11.12 -17.05
C THR A 40 -16.38 -10.81 -18.04
N LEU A 41 -15.11 -11.00 -17.64
CA LEU A 41 -13.94 -10.73 -18.46
C LEU A 41 -13.76 -11.78 -19.55
N GLN A 42 -13.49 -11.33 -20.79
CA GLN A 42 -13.04 -12.23 -21.84
C GLN A 42 -11.52 -12.49 -21.70
N PRO A 43 -11.02 -13.70 -22.02
CA PRO A 43 -9.60 -14.04 -21.86
C PRO A 43 -8.65 -13.07 -22.57
N ASN A 44 -9.01 -12.60 -23.77
CA ASN A 44 -8.21 -11.68 -24.58
C ASN A 44 -8.24 -10.22 -24.08
N GLU A 45 -9.18 -9.84 -23.21
CA GLU A 45 -9.25 -8.49 -22.65
C GLU A 45 -8.29 -8.29 -21.49
N THR A 46 -7.91 -9.37 -20.78
CA THR A 46 -7.04 -9.33 -19.60
C THR A 46 -5.66 -8.75 -19.92
N ASP A 47 -4.97 -9.30 -20.93
CA ASP A 47 -3.63 -8.85 -21.33
C ASP A 47 -3.63 -7.42 -21.87
N GLU A 48 -4.66 -7.04 -22.63
CA GLU A 48 -4.81 -5.68 -23.14
C GLU A 48 -5.00 -4.67 -22.00
N ILE A 49 -5.79 -5.02 -20.98
CA ILE A 49 -6.02 -4.19 -19.81
C ILE A 49 -4.73 -4.02 -19.02
N VAL A 50 -4.03 -5.12 -18.69
CA VAL A 50 -2.75 -5.07 -17.96
C VAL A 50 -1.74 -4.20 -18.71
N LYS A 51 -1.61 -4.37 -20.03
CA LYS A 51 -0.70 -3.56 -20.85
C LYS A 51 -1.04 -2.07 -20.80
N VAL A 52 -2.32 -1.71 -20.83
CA VAL A 52 -2.76 -0.32 -20.69
C VAL A 52 -2.45 0.20 -19.30
N LEU A 53 -2.77 -0.54 -18.24
CA LEU A 53 -2.57 -0.14 -16.85
C LEU A 53 -1.08 0.05 -16.51
N ARG A 54 -0.20 -0.89 -16.90
CA ARG A 54 1.26 -0.76 -16.73
C ARG A 54 1.80 0.46 -17.48
N ARG A 55 1.29 0.75 -18.69
CA ARG A 55 1.70 1.94 -19.43
C ARG A 55 1.26 3.23 -18.75
N GLU A 56 0.02 3.31 -18.24
CA GLU A 56 -0.45 4.49 -17.51
C GLU A 56 0.32 4.66 -16.19
N ALA A 57 0.59 3.57 -15.46
CA ALA A 57 1.43 3.55 -14.26
C ALA A 57 2.89 3.97 -14.52
N GLY A 58 3.39 3.77 -15.74
CA GLY A 58 4.74 4.15 -16.17
C GLY A 58 4.87 5.55 -16.78
N LYS A 59 3.83 6.38 -16.76
CA LYS A 59 3.89 7.74 -17.30
C LYS A 59 4.79 8.65 -16.46
N LYS A 60 5.41 9.64 -17.11
CA LYS A 60 6.17 10.71 -16.43
C LYS A 60 5.26 11.62 -15.59
N ASN A 61 4.01 11.84 -16.02
CA ASN A 61 3.06 12.62 -15.23
C ASN A 61 2.65 11.79 -14.01
N VAL A 62 2.95 12.32 -12.82
CA VAL A 62 2.82 11.55 -11.59
C VAL A 62 1.37 11.30 -11.20
N ASP A 63 0.43 12.22 -11.44
CA ASP A 63 -0.97 12.00 -11.11
C ASP A 63 -1.56 10.81 -11.90
N TYR A 64 -1.09 10.63 -13.15
CA TYR A 64 -1.45 9.49 -14.00
C TYR A 64 -0.76 8.21 -13.53
N ALA A 65 0.53 8.29 -13.25
CA ALA A 65 1.30 7.16 -12.76
C ALA A 65 0.66 6.61 -11.47
N CYS A 66 0.33 7.48 -10.52
CA CYS A 66 -0.32 7.14 -9.26
C CYS A 66 -1.72 6.54 -9.45
N ALA A 67 -2.55 7.11 -10.32
CA ALA A 67 -3.87 6.56 -10.63
C ALA A 67 -3.76 5.19 -11.33
N GLY A 68 -2.80 5.06 -12.25
CA GLY A 68 -2.49 3.81 -12.94
C GLY A 68 -2.01 2.71 -11.98
N LEU A 69 -1.09 3.03 -11.06
CA LEU A 69 -0.61 2.11 -10.02
C LEU A 69 -1.76 1.62 -9.13
N SER A 70 -2.61 2.54 -8.65
CA SER A 70 -3.75 2.18 -7.80
C SER A 70 -4.75 1.28 -8.53
N THR A 71 -5.00 1.56 -9.81
CA THR A 71 -5.89 0.76 -10.65
C THR A 71 -5.28 -0.62 -10.91
N LEU A 72 -3.97 -0.70 -11.17
CA LEU A 72 -3.24 -1.95 -11.36
C LEU A 72 -3.20 -2.80 -10.08
N ALA A 73 -3.06 -2.19 -8.90
CA ALA A 73 -3.16 -2.88 -7.62
C ALA A 73 -4.52 -3.53 -7.44
N ALA A 74 -5.61 -2.76 -7.61
CA ALA A 74 -6.97 -3.30 -7.53
C ALA A 74 -7.22 -4.40 -8.56
N TRP A 75 -6.74 -4.21 -9.79
CA TRP A 75 -6.82 -5.23 -10.85
C TRP A 75 -6.11 -6.53 -10.45
N SER A 76 -4.89 -6.43 -9.92
CA SER A 76 -4.07 -7.58 -9.55
C SER A 76 -4.77 -8.40 -8.47
N VAL A 77 -5.38 -7.74 -7.48
CA VAL A 77 -6.16 -8.40 -6.43
C VAL A 77 -7.36 -9.15 -6.99
N ILE A 78 -8.18 -8.53 -7.85
CA ILE A 78 -9.41 -9.18 -8.37
C ILE A 78 -9.11 -10.33 -9.34
N THR A 79 -7.98 -10.27 -10.05
CA THR A 79 -7.64 -11.27 -11.05
C THR A 79 -6.75 -12.38 -10.48
N GLY A 80 -6.02 -12.11 -9.40
CA GLY A 80 -4.93 -12.94 -8.91
C GLY A 80 -3.65 -12.79 -9.75
N ASP A 81 -3.48 -11.68 -10.45
CA ASP A 81 -2.32 -11.43 -11.31
C ASP A 81 -1.09 -11.02 -10.47
N VAL A 82 -0.40 -12.05 -9.99
CA VAL A 82 0.81 -11.93 -9.18
C VAL A 82 1.95 -11.24 -9.95
N GLU A 83 2.05 -11.40 -11.27
CA GLU A 83 3.11 -10.77 -12.08
C GLU A 83 2.94 -9.24 -12.08
N SER A 84 1.71 -8.76 -12.26
CA SER A 84 1.41 -7.33 -12.19
C SER A 84 1.63 -6.74 -10.80
N ALA A 85 1.36 -7.50 -9.74
CA ALA A 85 1.67 -7.07 -8.37
C ALA A 85 3.19 -6.98 -8.12
N HIS A 86 3.99 -7.93 -8.62
CA HIS A 86 5.46 -7.84 -8.54
C HIS A 86 5.98 -6.63 -9.32
N TRP A 87 5.54 -6.45 -10.57
CA TRP A 87 5.94 -5.29 -11.37
C TRP A 87 5.58 -3.96 -10.67
N LEU A 88 4.40 -3.90 -10.05
CA LEU A 88 3.97 -2.73 -9.27
C LEU A 88 4.91 -2.48 -8.08
N ALA A 89 5.27 -3.52 -7.32
CA ALA A 89 6.16 -3.40 -6.17
C ALA A 89 7.56 -2.90 -6.59
N GLU A 90 8.11 -3.43 -7.69
CA GLU A 90 9.37 -2.95 -8.28
C GLU A 90 9.27 -1.48 -8.69
N LYS A 91 8.15 -1.09 -9.33
CA LYS A 91 7.92 0.29 -9.75
C LYS A 91 7.81 1.25 -8.57
N VAL A 92 7.13 0.84 -7.50
CA VAL A 92 7.04 1.59 -6.24
C VAL A 92 8.42 1.76 -5.61
N ALA A 93 9.23 0.71 -5.58
CA ALA A 93 10.60 0.77 -5.07
C ALA A 93 11.48 1.74 -5.87
N GLU A 94 11.41 1.68 -7.21
CA GLU A 94 12.10 2.63 -8.10
C GLU A 94 11.68 4.07 -7.81
N ASN A 95 10.37 4.33 -7.72
CA ASN A 95 9.82 5.66 -7.46
C ASN A 95 10.23 6.19 -6.09
N ILE A 96 10.13 5.38 -5.03
CA ILE A 96 10.52 5.79 -3.68
C ILE A 96 12.02 6.07 -3.64
N SER A 97 12.86 5.19 -4.21
CA SER A 97 14.32 5.41 -4.25
C SER A 97 14.68 6.72 -4.96
N LYS A 98 13.99 7.07 -6.05
CA LYS A 98 14.19 8.34 -6.77
C LYS A 98 13.74 9.56 -5.96
N LEU A 99 12.70 9.41 -5.16
CA LEU A 99 12.10 10.50 -4.37
C LEU A 99 12.82 10.71 -3.04
N THR A 100 13.42 9.67 -2.46
CA THR A 100 14.11 9.72 -1.15
C THR A 100 15.64 9.66 -1.23
N GLY A 101 16.22 9.27 -2.36
CA GLY A 101 17.68 9.19 -2.53
C GLY A 101 18.37 10.55 -2.51
N ASN A 102 19.64 10.58 -2.10
CA ASN A 102 20.50 11.76 -2.25
C ASN A 102 20.60 12.08 -3.75
N ARG A 103 20.04 13.22 -4.15
CA ARG A 103 20.06 13.72 -5.53
C ARG A 103 21.45 14.27 -5.85
N ASP A 104 22.43 13.39 -5.99
CA ASP A 104 23.76 13.74 -6.46
C ASP A 104 23.73 13.90 -8.00
N GLY A 105 23.42 15.12 -8.46
CA GLY A 105 23.69 15.59 -9.82
C GLY A 105 22.68 15.18 -10.92
N ASP A 106 22.33 16.18 -11.76
CA ASP A 106 21.66 16.13 -13.07
C ASP A 106 20.31 15.41 -13.27
N GLU A 107 19.81 14.62 -12.31
CA GLU A 107 18.42 14.11 -12.34
C GLU A 107 17.45 15.04 -11.59
N SER A 108 17.55 16.34 -11.82
CA SER A 108 16.51 17.28 -11.40
C SER A 108 15.26 16.98 -12.23
N ASP A 109 14.24 16.41 -11.60
CA ASP A 109 12.89 16.43 -12.16
C ASP A 109 12.55 17.91 -12.45
N ASP A 110 12.41 18.29 -13.72
CA ASP A 110 12.12 19.67 -14.16
C ASP A 110 10.93 20.27 -13.38
N ALA A 111 10.04 19.40 -12.86
CA ALA A 111 8.90 19.75 -12.03
C ALA A 111 9.26 20.21 -10.59
N MET A 112 10.52 20.14 -10.17
CA MET A 112 11.01 20.47 -8.82
C MET A 112 11.98 21.67 -8.81
N GLU A 113 12.35 22.17 -9.99
CA GLU A 113 13.22 23.32 -10.15
C GLU A 113 12.47 24.61 -9.74
N GLY A 114 13.13 25.51 -9.01
CA GLY A 114 12.52 26.76 -8.51
C GLY A 114 11.61 26.62 -7.28
N LEU A 115 11.32 25.40 -6.80
CA LEU A 115 10.58 25.20 -5.56
C LEU A 115 11.43 25.43 -4.31
N SER A 116 10.83 25.99 -3.26
CA SER A 116 11.40 26.05 -1.92
C SER A 116 11.54 24.64 -1.30
N ASN A 117 12.37 24.50 -0.27
CA ASN A 117 12.54 23.21 0.41
C ASN A 117 11.21 22.66 0.97
N ALA A 118 10.36 23.53 1.53
CA ALA A 118 9.05 23.14 2.03
C ALA A 118 8.12 22.66 0.91
N GLU A 119 8.12 23.32 -0.24
CA GLU A 119 7.33 22.89 -1.41
C GLU A 119 7.85 21.57 -1.98
N LYS A 120 9.18 21.36 -1.98
CA LYS A 120 9.78 20.09 -2.39
C LYS A 120 9.36 18.95 -1.47
N GLU A 121 9.38 19.17 -0.14
CA GLU A 121 8.91 18.17 0.83
C GLU A 121 7.43 17.84 0.64
N ILE A 122 6.57 18.86 0.46
CA ILE A 122 5.14 18.66 0.19
C ILE A 122 4.96 17.86 -1.10
N ARG A 123 5.70 18.23 -2.16
CA ARG A 123 5.59 17.56 -3.44
C ARG A 123 6.05 16.11 -3.32
N VAL A 124 7.21 15.83 -2.71
CA VAL A 124 7.68 14.46 -2.44
C VAL A 124 6.63 13.65 -1.69
N ALA A 125 6.02 14.20 -0.64
CA ALA A 125 4.96 13.51 0.10
C ALA A 125 3.73 13.21 -0.79
N GLN A 126 3.32 14.13 -1.66
CA GLN A 126 2.24 13.91 -2.63
C GLN A 126 2.55 12.79 -3.63
N LEU A 127 3.83 12.56 -3.98
CA LEU A 127 4.23 11.51 -4.91
C LEU A 127 4.46 10.16 -4.21
N ILE A 128 5.03 10.16 -2.99
CA ILE A 128 5.26 8.94 -2.21
C ILE A 128 3.93 8.32 -1.74
N THR A 129 2.98 9.15 -1.29
CA THR A 129 1.75 8.64 -0.67
C THR A 129 0.98 7.66 -1.57
N PRO A 130 0.67 7.98 -2.84
CA PRO A 130 -0.08 7.05 -3.69
C PRO A 130 0.70 5.77 -4.04
N ASN A 131 2.04 5.83 -4.06
CA ASN A 131 2.88 4.65 -4.28
C ASN A 131 2.76 3.68 -3.10
N LEU A 132 2.84 4.19 -1.86
CA LEU A 132 2.68 3.38 -0.66
C LEU A 132 1.27 2.79 -0.53
N THR A 133 0.23 3.58 -0.81
CA THR A 133 -1.15 3.08 -0.74
C THR A 133 -1.44 2.06 -1.84
N ALA A 134 -0.89 2.23 -3.05
CA ALA A 134 -1.01 1.23 -4.10
C ALA A 134 -0.29 -0.08 -3.75
N LEU A 135 0.89 0.00 -3.12
CA LEU A 135 1.60 -1.18 -2.61
C LEU A 135 0.77 -1.90 -1.54
N ALA A 136 0.27 -1.18 -0.54
CA ALA A 136 -0.62 -1.74 0.49
C ALA A 136 -1.81 -2.45 -0.16
N LEU A 137 -2.55 -1.77 -1.04
CA LEU A 137 -3.71 -2.31 -1.73
C LEU A 137 -3.40 -3.59 -2.52
N SER A 138 -2.18 -3.77 -3.02
CA SER A 138 -1.79 -4.93 -3.82
C SER A 138 -1.49 -6.20 -3.01
N LEU A 139 -1.24 -6.07 -1.69
CA LEU A 139 -0.84 -7.19 -0.82
C LEU A 139 -1.69 -8.45 -0.94
N PRO A 140 -3.04 -8.38 -1.02
CA PRO A 140 -3.87 -9.57 -1.12
C PRO A 140 -3.69 -10.39 -2.40
N THR A 141 -2.92 -9.89 -3.37
CA THR A 141 -2.54 -10.65 -4.56
C THR A 141 -1.51 -11.74 -4.22
N PHE A 142 -0.66 -11.50 -3.22
CA PHE A 142 0.41 -12.42 -2.82
C PHE A 142 -0.13 -13.45 -1.82
N ASN A 143 -0.74 -14.53 -2.33
CA ASN A 143 -1.45 -15.49 -1.47
C ASN A 143 -0.63 -16.72 -1.06
N SER A 144 0.49 -17.01 -1.73
CA SER A 144 1.42 -18.03 -1.25
C SER A 144 2.26 -17.51 -0.08
N ALA A 145 2.69 -18.39 0.83
CA ALA A 145 3.43 -18.00 2.02
C ALA A 145 4.71 -17.20 1.68
N GLU A 146 5.52 -17.69 0.74
CA GLU A 146 6.76 -17.02 0.33
C GLU A 146 6.51 -15.62 -0.26
N GLN A 147 5.49 -15.46 -1.11
CA GLN A 147 5.17 -14.17 -1.72
C GLN A 147 4.60 -13.19 -0.68
N ALA A 148 3.73 -13.68 0.20
CA ALA A 148 3.14 -12.89 1.27
C ALA A 148 4.22 -12.40 2.25
N GLU A 149 5.14 -13.27 2.67
CA GLU A 149 6.24 -12.90 3.56
C GLU A 149 7.16 -11.85 2.93
N LYS A 150 7.60 -12.05 1.69
CA LYS A 150 8.44 -11.06 0.98
C LYS A 150 7.74 -9.71 0.82
N SER A 151 6.44 -9.71 0.52
CA SER A 151 5.67 -8.46 0.37
C SER A 151 5.43 -7.76 1.72
N LEU A 152 5.22 -8.51 2.80
CA LEU A 152 5.17 -7.98 4.17
C LEU A 152 6.52 -7.39 4.61
N GLU A 153 7.63 -8.03 4.28
CA GLU A 153 8.98 -7.50 4.54
C GLU A 153 9.23 -6.19 3.80
N LEU A 154 8.84 -6.10 2.53
CA LEU A 154 8.94 -4.87 1.75
C LEU A 154 8.11 -3.74 2.37
N VAL A 155 6.88 -4.03 2.78
CA VAL A 155 6.02 -3.07 3.51
C VAL A 155 6.69 -2.63 4.81
N ALA A 156 7.28 -3.57 5.56
CA ALA A 156 7.98 -3.27 6.81
C ALA A 156 9.12 -2.26 6.61
N GLU A 157 9.89 -2.36 5.52
CA GLU A 157 10.95 -1.38 5.20
C GLU A 157 10.38 0.04 5.06
N TYR A 158 9.23 0.21 4.41
CA TYR A 158 8.61 1.52 4.25
C TYR A 158 7.98 2.07 5.53
N VAL A 159 7.50 1.21 6.43
CA VAL A 159 7.02 1.62 7.76
C VAL A 159 8.12 2.36 8.51
N LYS A 160 9.34 1.78 8.56
CA LYS A 160 10.45 2.30 9.36
C LYS A 160 11.37 3.27 8.59
N ASN A 161 11.09 3.55 7.32
CA ASN A 161 11.94 4.42 6.52
C ASN A 161 11.87 5.88 7.04
N PRO A 162 12.97 6.46 7.56
CA PRO A 162 12.97 7.81 8.13
C PRO A 162 12.86 8.90 7.06
N LEU A 163 13.13 8.57 5.79
CA LEU A 163 13.05 9.50 4.66
C LEU A 163 11.61 9.69 4.17
N ILE A 164 10.70 8.81 4.59
CA ILE A 164 9.27 8.93 4.28
C ILE A 164 8.61 9.81 5.34
N ALA A 165 8.05 10.93 4.90
CA ALA A 165 7.33 11.83 5.78
C ALA A 165 6.17 11.12 6.50
N TRP A 166 6.01 11.38 7.79
CA TRP A 166 4.95 10.80 8.62
C TRP A 166 3.53 10.98 8.05
N LYS A 167 3.26 12.08 7.34
CA LYS A 167 1.95 12.31 6.71
C LYS A 167 1.67 11.24 5.65
N SER A 168 2.67 10.88 4.85
CA SER A 168 2.57 9.78 3.89
C SER A 168 2.40 8.43 4.60
N LYS A 169 3.13 8.22 5.70
CA LYS A 169 2.93 7.02 6.55
C LYS A 169 1.52 6.93 7.10
N GLN A 170 0.90 8.05 7.49
CA GLN A 170 -0.47 8.06 8.00
C GLN A 170 -1.47 7.49 6.97
N PHE A 171 -1.45 8.01 5.73
CA PHE A 171 -2.31 7.48 4.67
C PHE A 171 -1.99 6.03 4.33
N PHE A 172 -0.70 5.68 4.32
CA PHE A 172 -0.26 4.29 4.13
C PHE A 172 -0.82 3.36 5.20
N PHE A 173 -0.80 3.76 6.47
CA PHE A 173 -1.32 2.94 7.57
C PHE A 173 -2.83 2.75 7.50
N VAL A 174 -3.57 3.79 7.13
CA VAL A 174 -5.01 3.69 6.92
C VAL A 174 -5.35 2.68 5.81
N GLU A 175 -4.66 2.75 4.66
CA GLU A 175 -4.87 1.80 3.56
C GLU A 175 -4.43 0.39 3.93
N LEU A 176 -3.30 0.26 4.62
CA LEU A 176 -2.77 -1.03 5.08
C LEU A 176 -3.71 -1.70 6.08
N ALA A 177 -4.27 -0.94 7.03
CA ALA A 177 -5.27 -1.46 7.97
C ALA A 177 -6.51 -1.97 7.24
N ALA A 178 -7.04 -1.19 6.28
CA ALA A 178 -8.20 -1.58 5.48
C ALA A 178 -7.92 -2.82 4.61
N THR A 179 -6.68 -2.94 4.09
CA THR A 179 -6.24 -4.08 3.31
C THR A 179 -6.14 -5.34 4.18
N VAL A 180 -5.43 -5.27 5.31
CA VAL A 180 -5.25 -6.39 6.25
C VAL A 180 -6.59 -6.86 6.81
N GLU A 181 -7.53 -5.94 7.06
CA GLU A 181 -8.89 -6.28 7.50
C GLU A 181 -9.61 -7.20 6.51
N LYS A 182 -9.34 -7.09 5.21
CA LYS A 182 -9.94 -7.94 4.16
C LYS A 182 -9.06 -9.12 3.74
N TRP A 183 -7.75 -9.01 3.90
CA TRP A 183 -6.82 -10.03 3.45
C TRP A 183 -6.81 -11.25 4.38
N LEU A 184 -6.83 -12.43 3.79
CA LEU A 184 -6.69 -13.70 4.49
C LEU A 184 -5.67 -14.57 3.74
N PRO A 185 -4.39 -14.58 4.16
CA PRO A 185 -3.39 -15.46 3.57
C PRO A 185 -3.86 -16.92 3.54
N GLU A 186 -3.57 -17.64 2.45
CA GLU A 186 -3.98 -19.05 2.33
C GLU A 186 -3.33 -19.90 3.42
N LEU A 187 -2.03 -19.67 3.64
CA LEU A 187 -1.24 -20.29 4.70
C LEU A 187 -0.84 -19.24 5.76
N PRO A 188 -0.52 -19.66 7.00
CA PRO A 188 0.10 -18.78 7.97
C PRO A 188 1.40 -18.18 7.42
N VAL A 189 1.60 -16.87 7.61
CA VAL A 189 2.77 -16.12 7.12
C VAL A 189 3.51 -15.47 8.28
N ASN A 190 4.84 -15.50 8.24
CA ASN A 190 5.64 -14.77 9.22
C ASN A 190 5.52 -13.25 8.97
N ALA A 191 4.97 -12.54 9.96
CA ALA A 191 4.80 -11.09 9.89
C ALA A 191 5.63 -10.32 10.94
N SER A 192 6.56 -11.00 11.61
CA SER A 192 7.28 -10.47 12.78
C SER A 192 7.96 -9.13 12.50
N LYS A 193 8.64 -9.02 11.35
CA LYS A 193 9.35 -7.79 10.97
C LYS A 193 8.42 -6.60 10.77
N LEU A 194 7.26 -6.81 10.14
CA LEU A 194 6.25 -5.76 9.98
C LEU A 194 5.70 -5.34 11.35
N VAL A 195 5.38 -6.33 12.20
CA VAL A 195 4.84 -6.08 13.54
C VAL A 195 5.82 -5.28 14.39
N ASP A 196 7.09 -5.67 14.41
CA ASP A 196 8.14 -4.97 15.16
C ASP A 196 8.33 -3.53 14.65
N ASN A 197 8.37 -3.34 13.33
CA ASN A 197 8.51 -2.02 12.74
C ASN A 197 7.30 -1.12 13.03
N LEU A 198 6.08 -1.67 13.05
CA LEU A 198 4.87 -0.92 13.41
C LEU A 198 4.86 -0.53 14.90
N LEU A 199 5.33 -1.40 15.79
CA LEU A 199 5.46 -1.09 17.22
C LEU A 199 6.52 0.00 17.45
N ASP A 200 7.70 -0.12 16.83
CA ASP A 200 8.76 0.88 16.89
C ASP A 200 8.27 2.24 16.38
N GLU A 201 7.64 2.25 15.21
CA GLU A 201 7.14 3.46 14.57
C GLU A 201 6.02 4.11 15.41
N ALA A 202 5.16 3.32 16.05
CA ALA A 202 4.13 3.85 16.94
C ALA A 202 4.74 4.59 18.15
N GLU A 203 5.80 4.04 18.76
CA GLU A 203 6.53 4.68 19.85
C GLU A 203 7.23 5.96 19.39
N GLU A 204 7.86 5.94 18.22
CA GLU A 204 8.49 7.11 17.62
C GLU A 204 7.45 8.22 17.35
N MET A 205 6.32 7.87 16.72
CA MET A 205 5.25 8.83 16.45
C MET A 205 4.66 9.42 17.73
N CYS A 206 4.54 8.63 18.79
CA CYS A 206 4.14 9.14 20.11
C CYS A 206 5.16 10.11 20.71
N THR A 207 6.45 9.80 20.61
CA THR A 207 7.55 10.68 21.05
C THR A 207 7.51 12.02 20.31
N LEU A 208 7.18 11.98 19.02
CA LEU A 208 7.00 13.16 18.17
C LEU A 208 5.62 13.85 18.32
N GLN A 209 4.82 13.46 19.32
CA GLN A 209 3.48 13.98 19.61
C GLN A 209 2.45 13.77 18.49
N ARG A 210 2.67 12.79 17.60
CA ARG A 210 1.79 12.41 16.48
C ARG A 210 0.89 11.22 16.85
N LYS A 211 0.08 11.40 17.90
CA LYS A 211 -0.73 10.34 18.50
C LYS A 211 -1.67 9.63 17.50
N THR A 212 -2.26 10.36 16.55
CA THR A 212 -3.14 9.77 15.53
C THR A 212 -2.38 8.79 14.64
N VAL A 213 -1.16 9.13 14.22
CA VAL A 213 -0.35 8.25 13.37
C VAL A 213 0.09 7.00 14.12
N ALA A 214 0.44 7.15 15.39
CA ALA A 214 0.72 6.01 16.27
C ALA A 214 -0.51 5.10 16.42
N ALA A 215 -1.70 5.68 16.58
CA ALA A 215 -2.94 4.91 16.63
C ALA A 215 -3.23 4.18 15.31
N ASP A 216 -3.00 4.82 14.17
CA ASP A 216 -3.15 4.21 12.84
C ASP A 216 -2.20 3.01 12.67
N ALA A 217 -0.95 3.11 13.16
CA ALA A 217 0.01 2.00 13.16
C ALA A 217 -0.46 0.82 14.05
N LEU A 218 -0.90 1.10 15.28
CA LEU A 218 -1.42 0.08 16.20
C LEU A 218 -2.73 -0.55 15.68
N GLN A 219 -3.54 0.20 14.94
CA GLN A 219 -4.79 -0.31 14.37
C GLN A 219 -4.52 -1.42 13.35
N ILE A 220 -3.42 -1.35 12.59
CA ILE A 220 -2.99 -2.45 11.71
C ILE A 220 -2.73 -3.72 12.53
N LEU A 221 -1.99 -3.60 13.63
CA LEU A 221 -1.66 -4.74 14.50
C LEU A 221 -2.92 -5.39 15.08
N LEU A 222 -3.91 -4.59 15.47
CA LEU A 222 -5.20 -5.11 15.94
C LEU A 222 -5.92 -5.90 14.83
N ARG A 223 -5.91 -5.42 13.57
CA ARG A 223 -6.48 -6.16 12.43
C ARG A 223 -5.75 -7.46 12.13
N MET A 224 -4.43 -7.47 12.30
CA MET A 224 -3.64 -8.70 12.17
C MET A 224 -3.94 -9.68 13.32
N GLN A 225 -4.07 -9.19 14.56
CA GLN A 225 -4.36 -10.00 15.74
C GLN A 225 -5.75 -10.67 15.66
N GLU A 226 -6.75 -9.99 15.12
CA GLU A 226 -8.08 -10.58 14.84
C GLU A 226 -7.99 -11.87 14.00
N LYS A 227 -6.90 -12.01 13.23
CA LYS A 227 -6.56 -13.16 12.38
C LYS A 227 -5.22 -13.79 12.80
N SER A 228 -4.97 -13.89 14.10
CA SER A 228 -3.68 -14.33 14.67
C SER A 228 -3.13 -15.62 14.06
N GLN A 229 -4.00 -16.59 13.75
CA GLN A 229 -3.58 -17.86 13.14
C GLN A 229 -3.01 -17.73 11.71
N LYS A 230 -3.29 -16.63 11.02
CA LYS A 230 -2.78 -16.35 9.67
C LYS A 230 -1.50 -15.52 9.67
N PHE A 231 -1.24 -14.78 10.74
CA PHE A 231 -0.04 -13.96 10.89
C PHE A 231 0.79 -14.54 12.03
N GLY A 232 1.74 -15.40 11.67
CA GLY A 232 2.59 -16.15 12.59
C GLY A 232 3.55 -15.24 13.34
N VAL A 233 3.10 -14.72 14.47
CA VAL A 233 3.86 -13.94 15.44
C VAL A 233 3.44 -14.34 16.86
N ASP A 234 4.32 -14.11 17.84
CA ASP A 234 3.95 -14.28 19.25
C ASP A 234 3.07 -13.10 19.69
N TRP A 235 1.76 -13.30 19.57
CA TRP A 235 0.76 -12.28 19.92
C TRP A 235 0.75 -11.94 21.42
N SER A 236 1.26 -12.82 22.29
CA SER A 236 1.38 -12.53 23.72
C SER A 236 2.46 -11.48 23.97
N LEU A 237 3.61 -11.61 23.29
CA LEU A 237 4.69 -10.63 23.33
C LEU A 237 4.27 -9.30 22.70
N VAL A 238 3.55 -9.34 21.58
CA VAL A 238 3.00 -8.13 20.94
C VAL A 238 2.06 -7.38 21.88
N ALA A 239 1.14 -8.09 22.54
CA ALA A 239 0.19 -7.51 23.49
C ALA A 239 0.90 -6.90 24.71
N ASP A 240 1.88 -7.59 25.28
CA ASP A 240 2.70 -7.10 26.40
C ASP A 240 3.49 -5.84 25.99
N ARG A 241 4.10 -5.85 24.80
CA ARG A 241 4.84 -4.70 24.27
C ARG A 241 3.93 -3.51 24.00
N ALA A 242 2.75 -3.72 23.41
CA ALA A 242 1.76 -2.65 23.20
C ALA A 242 1.22 -2.10 24.53
N SER A 243 1.05 -2.95 25.55
CA SER A 243 0.49 -2.55 26.85
C SER A 243 1.47 -1.74 27.70
N ARG A 244 2.76 -2.11 27.69
CA ARG A 244 3.82 -1.39 28.41
C ARG A 244 4.33 -0.17 27.64
N GLY A 245 4.17 -0.17 26.32
CA GLY A 245 4.63 0.90 25.44
C GLY A 245 3.90 2.24 25.66
N THR A 246 4.61 3.34 25.44
CA THR A 246 4.03 4.69 25.54
C THR A 246 2.93 4.87 24.51
N ALA A 247 3.08 4.25 23.32
CA ALA A 247 2.11 4.34 22.24
C ALA A 247 0.77 3.72 22.64
N GLY A 248 0.75 2.50 23.17
CA GLY A 248 -0.50 1.84 23.56
C GLY A 248 -1.20 2.57 24.71
N GLN A 249 -0.45 3.10 25.68
CA GLN A 249 -1.01 3.87 26.79
C GLN A 249 -1.57 5.22 26.33
N THR A 250 -0.81 5.94 25.51
CA THR A 250 -1.15 7.31 25.08
C THR A 250 -2.30 7.34 24.08
N THR A 251 -2.41 6.30 23.23
CA THR A 251 -3.52 6.16 22.27
C THR A 251 -4.76 5.51 22.89
N GLY A 252 -4.62 4.88 24.05
CA GLY A 252 -5.69 4.12 24.69
C GLY A 252 -5.98 2.77 24.03
N LEU A 253 -5.12 2.31 23.11
CA LEU A 253 -5.31 1.04 22.39
C LEU A 253 -4.70 -0.18 23.10
N ALA A 254 -3.88 0.02 24.15
CA ALA A 254 -3.25 -1.07 24.92
C ALA A 254 -4.24 -2.19 25.30
N ASN A 255 -5.38 -1.82 25.89
CA ASN A 255 -6.37 -2.78 26.39
C ASN A 255 -7.12 -3.54 25.29
N ARG A 256 -6.94 -3.18 24.02
CA ARG A 256 -7.56 -3.89 22.88
C ARG A 256 -6.72 -5.07 22.42
N PHE A 257 -5.47 -5.15 22.84
CA PHE A 257 -4.62 -6.31 22.55
C PHE A 257 -4.98 -7.43 23.53
N GLU A 258 -5.71 -8.44 23.06
CA GLU A 258 -6.07 -9.61 23.86
C GLU A 258 -4.93 -10.64 23.86
N SER A 259 -4.49 -11.09 25.04
CA SER A 259 -3.80 -12.38 25.10
C SER A 259 -4.86 -13.47 24.92
N ARG A 260 -5.12 -13.91 23.69
CA ARG A 260 -5.88 -15.13 23.48
C ARG A 260 -5.00 -16.27 23.98
N MET A 261 -5.19 -16.67 25.24
CA MET A 261 -4.69 -17.96 25.72
C MET A 261 -5.33 -19.00 24.81
N GLU A 262 -4.51 -19.71 24.05
CA GLU A 262 -4.91 -20.86 23.27
C GLU A 262 -5.58 -21.86 24.22
N THR A 263 -6.90 -21.94 24.18
CA THR A 263 -7.59 -23.12 24.69
C THR A 263 -7.42 -24.23 23.66
N GLU A 264 -6.72 -25.28 24.12
CA GLU A 264 -6.43 -26.57 23.47
C GLU A 264 -7.60 -27.18 22.67
#